data_AF-V8BQR2-F1
#
_entry.id   AF-V8BQR2-F1
#
_cell.length_a   1.000
_cell.length_b   1.000
_cell.length_c   1.000
_cell.angle_alpha   90.00
_cell.angle_beta   90.00
_cell.angle_gamma   90.00
#
_symmetry.space_group_name_H-M   'P 1'
#
loop_
_entity.id
_entity.type
_entity.pdbx_description
1 polymer ?
#
loop_
_entity_poly.entity_id
_entity_poly.type
_entity_poly.pdbx_seq_one_letter_code
_entity_poly.pdbx_strand_id
1 'polypeptide(L)' 'MSQAKVDRYKKEKENRKKLMRKQKMMGIVRKGVVAVIAVALIGWLGYSAYDMHESNKERAVTEVNYDSITDYLNGLSSAE' A
#
# COMPACT_ATOMS: atom_id res chain seq x y z
N MET A 1 36.13 22.86 45.74
CA MET A 1 35.40 22.20 44.63
C MET A 1 34.05 22.88 44.48
N SER A 2 33.83 23.61 43.39
CA SER A 2 32.60 24.39 43.18
C SER A 2 31.47 23.51 42.64
N GLN A 3 30.26 23.64 43.19
CA GLN A 3 29.01 22.98 42.76
C GLN A 3 28.82 23.08 41.23
N ALA A 4 29.22 24.21 40.64
CA ALA A 4 29.14 24.45 39.20
C ALA A 4 29.92 23.42 38.36
N LYS A 5 31.06 22.93 38.86
CA LYS A 5 31.87 21.93 38.15
C LYS A 5 31.20 20.54 38.21
N VAL A 6 30.55 20.23 39.32
CA VAL A 6 29.80 18.97 39.52
C VAL A 6 28.54 18.95 38.66
N ASP A 7 27.81 20.07 38.58
CA ASP A 7 26.63 20.21 37.74
C ASP A 7 26.94 20.11 36.24
N ARG A 8 28.04 20.74 35.78
CA ARG A 8 28.49 20.55 34.39
C ARG A 8 28.83 19.09 34.10
N TYR A 9 29.49 18.41 35.04
CA TYR A 9 29.84 16.99 34.89
C TYR A 9 28.59 16.09 34.80
N LYS A 10 27.56 16.36 35.62
CA LYS A 10 26.27 15.66 35.53
C LYS A 10 25.58 15.94 34.20
N LYS A 11 25.50 17.20 33.77
CA LYS A 11 24.89 17.60 32.49
C LYS A 11 25.57 16.94 31.29
N GLU A 12 26.90 16.89 31.25
CA GLU A 12 27.63 16.23 30.17
C GLU A 12 27.36 14.72 30.12
N LYS A 13 27.29 14.07 31.29
CA LYS A 13 27.00 12.63 31.39
C LYS A 13 25.57 12.29 30.95
N GLU A 14 24.61 13.16 31.27
CA GLU A 14 23.23 13.03 30.78
C GLU A 14 23.10 13.31 29.28
N ASN A 15 23.80 14.32 28.76
CA ASN A 15 23.77 14.66 27.35
C ASN A 15 24.32 13.53 26.47
N ARG A 16 25.37 12.80 26.91
CA ARG A 16 25.83 11.62 26.18
C ARG A 16 24.76 10.55 26.05
N LYS A 17 24.03 10.26 27.13
CA LYS A 17 22.93 9.27 27.10
C LYS A 17 21.79 9.70 26.17
N LYS A 18 21.43 10.99 26.19
CA LYS A 18 20.41 11.55 25.31
C LYS A 18 20.83 11.49 23.83
N LEU A 19 22.07 11.84 23.52
CA LEU A 19 22.60 11.79 22.16
C LEU A 19 22.63 10.35 21.62
N MET A 20 23.12 9.40 22.42
CA MET A 20 23.18 7.97 22.08
C MET A 20 21.77 7.39 21.82
N ARG A 21 20.78 7.76 22.63
CA ARG A 21 19.38 7.35 22.42
C ARG A 21 18.79 7.95 21.13
N LYS A 22 19.05 9.23 20.85
CA LYS A 22 18.60 9.88 19.61
C LYS A 22 19.18 9.20 18.38
N GLN A 23 20.48 8.89 18.37
CA GLN A 23 21.12 8.18 17.26
C GLN A 23 20.54 6.78 17.03
N LYS A 24 20.34 6.00 18.10
CA LYS A 24 19.67 4.68 18.01
C LYS A 24 18.26 4.79 17.44
N MET A 25 17.50 5.78 17.90
CA MET A 25 16.13 5.99 17.44
C MET A 25 16.07 6.42 15.97
N MET A 26 17.01 7.25 15.51
CA MET A 26 17.10 7.66 14.11
C MET A 26 17.32 6.47 13.16
N GLY A 27 18.13 5.49 13.57
CA GLY A 27 18.31 4.25 12.81
C GLY A 27 17.06 3.36 12.76
N ILE A 28 16.33 3.26 13.88
CA ILE A 28 15.07 2.49 13.94
C ILE A 28 13.99 3.17 13.09
N VAL A 29 13.87 4.50 13.15
CA VAL A 29 12.92 5.27 12.33
C VAL A 29 13.19 5.05 10.85
N ARG A 30 14.47 5.09 10.42
CA ARG A 30 14.81 4.85 9.01
C ARG A 30 14.41 3.44 8.54
N LYS A 31 14.65 2.42 9.35
CA LYS A 31 14.20 1.04 9.06
C LYS A 31 12.67 0.93 9.07
N GLY A 32 12.01 1.62 10.00
CA GLY A 32 10.55 1.68 10.11
C GLY A 32 9.90 2.30 8.87
N VAL A 33 10.43 3.41 8.36
CA VAL A 33 9.91 4.04 7.13
C VAL A 33 10.01 3.10 5.94
N VAL A 34 11.14 2.41 5.75
CA VAL A 34 11.30 1.42 4.67
C VAL A 34 10.32 0.25 4.84
N ALA A 35 10.14 -0.24 6.07
CA ALA A 35 9.18 -1.32 6.35
C ALA A 35 7.74 -0.90 6.06
N VAL A 36 7.35 0.33 6.42
CA VAL A 36 6.01 0.86 6.13
C VAL A 36 5.77 0.97 4.63
N ILE A 37 6.75 1.45 3.85
CA ILE A 37 6.64 1.51 2.39
C ILE A 37 6.50 0.10 1.80
N ALA A 38 7.29 -0.86 2.28
CA ALA A 38 7.20 -2.25 1.82
C ALA A 38 5.83 -2.87 2.11
N VAL A 39 5.27 -2.65 3.31
CA VAL A 39 3.93 -3.13 3.67
C VAL A 39 2.85 -2.45 2.83
N ALA A 40 2.97 -1.14 2.57
CA ALA A 40 2.05 -0.42 1.71
C ALA A 40 2.06 -0.96 0.27
N LEU A 41 3.25 -1.27 -0.28
CA LEU A 41 3.39 -1.88 -1.61
C LEU A 41 2.80 -3.29 -1.65
N ILE A 42 3.04 -4.11 -0.62
CA ILE A 42 2.47 -5.46 -0.54
C ILE A 42 0.94 -5.40 -0.41
N GLY A 43 0.41 -4.49 0.41
CA GLY A 43 -1.03 -4.28 0.55
C GLY A 43 -1.67 -3.79 -0.74
N TRP A 44 -1.02 -2.86 -1.45
CA TRP A 44 -1.48 -2.37 -2.75
C TRP A 44 -1.46 -3.46 -3.82
N LEU A 45 -0.35 -4.21 -3.92
CA LEU A 45 -0.24 -5.32 -4.87
C LEU A 45 -1.21 -6.45 -4.53
N GLY A 46 -1.46 -6.72 -3.25
CA GLY A 46 -2.47 -7.68 -2.82
C GLY A 46 -3.89 -7.24 -3.19
N TYR A 47 -4.23 -5.96 -3.01
CA TYR A 47 -5.51 -5.41 -3.42
C TYR A 47 -5.66 -5.39 -4.95
N SER A 48 -4.63 -4.97 -5.69
CA SER A 48 -4.63 -4.95 -7.16
C SER A 48 -4.64 -6.36 -7.76
N ALA A 49 -4.00 -7.34 -7.13
CA ALA A 49 -4.08 -8.73 -7.54
C ALA A 49 -5.48 -9.29 -7.28
N TYR A 50 -6.11 -8.98 -6.14
CA TYR A 50 -7.51 -9.34 -5.88
C TYR A 50 -8.47 -8.66 -6.86
N ASP A 51 -8.32 -7.36 -7.10
CA ASP A 51 -9.10 -6.59 -8.06
C ASP A 51 -8.92 -7.13 -9.48
N MET A 52 -7.70 -7.51 -9.87
CA MET A 52 -7.43 -8.16 -11.15
C MET A 52 -7.93 -9.61 -11.20
N HIS A 53 -8.00 -10.33 -10.07
CA HIS A 53 -8.60 -11.67 -10.02
C HIS A 53 -10.13 -11.64 -9.97
N GLU A 54 -10.73 -10.56 -9.46
CA GLU A 54 -12.16 -10.24 -9.58
C GLU A 54 -12.48 -9.82 -11.03
N SER A 55 -11.56 -9.08 -11.67
CA SER A 55 -11.63 -8.69 -13.09
C SER A 55 -11.38 -9.86 -14.06
N ASN A 56 -10.65 -10.88 -13.61
CA ASN A 56 -10.27 -12.08 -14.38
C ASN A 56 -11.06 -13.33 -13.95
N LYS A 57 -11.87 -13.24 -12.88
CA LYS A 57 -13.08 -14.06 -12.80
C LYS A 57 -13.93 -13.55 -13.93
N GLU A 58 -13.96 -14.35 -15.00
CA GLU A 58 -14.84 -14.25 -16.15
C GLU A 58 -15.74 -13.04 -16.04
N ARG A 59 -15.43 -11.95 -16.78
CA ARG A 59 -16.50 -11.06 -17.25
C ARG A 59 -17.60 -12.03 -17.63
N ALA A 60 -18.70 -12.04 -16.88
CA ALA A 60 -19.86 -12.80 -17.26
C ALA A 60 -20.04 -12.38 -18.71
N VAL A 61 -19.73 -13.31 -19.62
CA VAL A 61 -20.08 -13.19 -21.02
C VAL A 61 -21.58 -13.18 -20.89
N THR A 62 -22.10 -11.98 -20.67
CA THR A 62 -23.51 -11.73 -20.51
C THR A 62 -23.98 -12.27 -21.84
N GLU A 63 -24.62 -13.42 -21.82
CA GLU A 63 -25.05 -14.10 -23.02
C GLU A 63 -25.92 -13.08 -23.73
N VAL A 64 -25.32 -12.34 -24.67
CA VAL A 64 -26.01 -11.27 -25.37
C VAL A 64 -26.96 -12.06 -26.23
N ASN A 65 -28.23 -12.08 -25.84
CA ASN A 65 -29.24 -12.79 -26.59
C ASN A 65 -29.38 -12.08 -27.94
N TYR A 66 -28.99 -12.77 -29.01
CA TYR A 66 -29.03 -12.28 -30.39
C TYR A 66 -30.34 -12.68 -31.10
N ASP A 67 -31.33 -13.22 -30.39
CA ASP A 67 -32.58 -13.70 -31.00
C ASP A 67 -33.30 -12.54 -31.69
N SER A 68 -33.31 -11.35 -31.08
CA SER A 68 -33.96 -10.16 -31.67
C SER A 68 -33.34 -9.71 -32.99
N ILE A 69 -32.02 -9.86 -33.13
CA ILE A 69 -31.31 -9.51 -34.39
C ILE A 69 -31.57 -10.59 -35.44
N THR A 70 -31.61 -11.86 -35.02
CA THR A 70 -31.87 -13.00 -35.88
C THR A 70 -33.29 -12.97 -36.44
N ASP A 71 -34.29 -12.70 -35.61
CA ASP A 71 -35.69 -12.56 -36.02
C ASP A 71 -35.90 -11.41 -37.00
N TYR A 72 -35.23 -10.27 -36.77
CA TYR A 72 -35.28 -9.14 -37.69
C TYR A 72 -34.70 -9.49 -39.08
N LEU A 73 -33.53 -10.16 -39.11
CA LEU A 73 -32.91 -10.58 -40.37
C LEU A 73 -33.80 -11.57 -41.13
N ASN A 74 -34.39 -12.52 -40.42
CA ASN A 74 -35.31 -13.50 -41.00
C ASN A 74 -36.59 -12.86 -41.53
N GLY A 75 -37.14 -11.87 -40.82
CA GLY A 75 -38.30 -11.10 -41.26
C GLY A 75 -38.03 -10.30 -42.54
N LEU A 76 -36.84 -9.71 -42.67
CA LEU A 76 -36.42 -9.03 -43.89
C LEU A 76 -36.27 -10.01 -45.07
N SER A 77 -35.61 -11.14 -44.85
CA SER A 77 -35.43 -12.16 -45.90
C SER A 77 -36.73 -12.85 -46.31
N SER A 78 -37.76 -12.83 -45.46
CA SER A 78 -39.08 -13.41 -45.77
C SER A 78 -40.04 -12.43 -46.44
N ALA A 79 -39.69 -11.14 -46.46
CA ALA A 79 -40.48 -10.07 -47.08
C ALA A 79 -40.04 -9.74 -48.51
N GLU A 80 -39.00 -10.42 -49.01
CA GLU A 80 -38.54 -10.41 -50.42
C GLU A 80 -39.09 -11.62 -51.17
#